data_AF-A0A671WCL6-F1
#
_entry.id   AF-A0A671WCL6-F1
#
_cell.length_a   1.000
_cell.length_b   1.000
_cell.length_c   1.000
_cell.angle_alpha   90.00
_cell.angle_beta   90.00
_cell.angle_gamma   90.00
#
_symmetry.space_group_name_H-M   'P 1'
#
loop_
_entity.id
_entity.type
_entity.pdbx_description
1 polymer ?
#
loop_
_entity_poly.entity_id
_entity_poly.type
_entity_poly.pdbx_seq_one_letter_code
_entity_poly.pdbx_strand_id
1 'polypeptide(L)'
;MIKLLGVAIVAGLFFAESDQLAIEAAEVQSGTPTNVLHHNQCWTDWFNRDNPSGSGDWETLKELRRENPGKICSDLKGMEVTTLSGHSVSAAGEVIFRNDLTDGFVCRNQDQSDRMCNDYRVRFSCPPQFCGEEVCWTKWYDRDDPSGTGDWEPLSNLRSENPGQICANPLYIEAVTADSDLVQATSTGQTFHVFRPDPTATTKKKRRYSISYI
;
A
#
# COMPACT_ATOMS: atom_id res chain seq x y z
N MET A 1 23.00 56.46 31.48
CA MET A 1 23.65 55.19 31.07
C MET A 1 24.30 55.40 29.71
N ILE A 2 25.45 54.76 29.54
CA ILE A 2 26.53 55.01 28.58
C ILE A 2 26.27 54.29 27.25
N LYS A 3 26.77 54.88 26.14
CA LYS A 3 27.57 54.28 25.02
C LYS A 3 27.16 54.95 23.69
N LEU A 4 27.91 55.91 23.13
CA LEU A 4 29.21 55.89 22.43
C LEU A 4 29.31 54.97 21.20
N LEU A 5 29.52 55.65 20.04
CA LEU A 5 30.35 55.31 18.88
C LEU A 5 29.86 54.15 17.96
N GLY A 6 29.87 54.27 16.62
CA GLY A 6 30.39 55.34 15.77
C GLY A 6 30.37 55.01 14.27
N VAL A 7 30.92 55.97 13.53
CA VAL A 7 31.63 55.89 12.23
C VAL A 7 30.85 55.40 11.00
N ALA A 8 30.57 56.38 10.13
CA ALA A 8 30.33 56.19 8.70
C ALA A 8 31.67 56.21 7.95
N ILE A 9 31.91 55.22 7.07
CA ILE A 9 32.90 55.30 5.98
C ILE A 9 32.27 54.70 4.71
N VAL A 10 32.57 55.40 3.62
CA VAL A 10 31.99 55.39 2.28
C VAL A 10 32.51 54.24 1.42
N ALA A 11 31.63 53.64 0.61
CA ALA A 11 31.91 53.10 -0.73
C ALA A 11 30.55 53.02 -1.43
N GLY A 12 30.29 53.67 -2.56
CA GLY A 12 30.96 53.43 -3.85
C GLY A 12 29.86 52.97 -4.82
N LEU A 13 29.76 53.63 -5.97
CA LEU A 13 28.66 53.51 -6.93
C LEU A 13 28.72 52.26 -7.83
N PHE A 14 27.55 51.94 -8.44
CA PHE A 14 27.28 51.15 -9.68
C PHE A 14 27.69 49.66 -9.62
N PHE A 15 26.96 48.67 -10.14
CA PHE A 15 26.14 48.56 -11.35
C PHE A 15 24.96 47.58 -11.14
N ALA A 16 23.91 47.72 -11.93
CA ALA A 16 22.85 46.74 -12.09
C ALA A 16 23.32 45.58 -13.00
N GLU A 17 23.05 44.34 -12.63
CA GLU A 17 22.83 43.24 -13.58
C GLU A 17 22.16 42.05 -12.86
N SER A 18 21.02 41.63 -13.41
CA SER A 18 20.46 40.27 -13.43
C SER A 18 20.95 39.24 -12.40
N ASP A 19 20.10 38.89 -11.43
CA ASP A 19 19.92 37.49 -11.04
C ASP A 19 18.44 37.27 -10.67
N GLN A 20 17.70 36.82 -11.67
CA GLN A 20 16.33 36.36 -11.55
C GLN A 20 16.37 35.03 -10.78
N LEU A 21 16.10 35.07 -9.48
CA LEU A 21 15.75 33.87 -8.69
C LEU A 21 14.39 33.35 -9.16
N ALA A 22 14.38 32.67 -10.30
CA ALA A 22 13.30 31.82 -10.72
C ALA A 22 13.39 30.51 -9.91
N ILE A 23 12.69 30.47 -8.78
CA ILE A 23 12.26 29.20 -8.18
C ILE A 23 11.10 28.73 -9.04
N GLU A 24 11.39 27.95 -10.07
CA GLU A 24 10.36 27.24 -10.81
C GLU A 24 9.96 26.03 -9.96
N ALA A 25 8.89 26.21 -9.19
CA ALA A 25 8.14 25.12 -8.61
C ALA A 25 7.65 24.24 -9.75
N ALA A 26 8.24 23.05 -9.89
CA ALA A 26 7.77 22.07 -10.86
C ALA A 26 6.30 21.74 -10.54
N GLU A 27 5.45 22.16 -11.47
CA GLU A 27 4.01 22.01 -11.48
C GLU A 27 3.64 20.53 -11.41
N VAL A 28 2.76 20.20 -10.47
CA VAL A 28 2.16 18.87 -10.28
C VAL A 28 1.31 18.56 -11.49
N GLN A 29 1.85 17.82 -12.46
CA GLN A 29 1.05 17.28 -13.54
C GLN A 29 0.17 16.14 -13.02
N SER A 30 -1.13 16.39 -13.05
CA SER A 30 -2.21 15.42 -12.99
C SER A 30 -1.98 14.28 -14.00
N GLY A 31 -1.64 13.10 -13.49
CA GLY A 31 -1.59 11.85 -14.24
C GLY A 31 -2.63 10.86 -13.70
N THR A 32 -3.71 10.65 -14.46
CA THR A 32 -4.69 9.57 -14.29
C THR A 32 -4.09 8.18 -14.53
N PRO A 33 -4.79 7.11 -14.11
CA PRO A 33 -4.36 6.24 -13.04
C PRO A 33 -3.14 5.41 -13.44
N THR A 34 -2.11 5.39 -12.61
CA THR A 34 -1.18 4.26 -12.63
C THR A 34 -1.99 3.05 -12.19
N ASN A 35 -2.46 2.26 -13.15
CA ASN A 35 -2.90 0.89 -12.93
C ASN A 35 -1.65 0.07 -12.63
N VAL A 36 -1.06 0.40 -11.47
CA VAL A 36 -0.22 -0.49 -10.74
C VAL A 36 -1.11 -1.67 -10.42
N LEU A 37 -1.00 -2.82 -11.13
CA LEU A 37 -1.72 -4.05 -10.79
C LEU A 37 -1.57 -4.26 -9.29
N HIS A 38 -2.62 -3.84 -8.60
CA HIS A 38 -2.93 -4.19 -7.25
C HIS A 38 -2.83 -5.70 -7.30
N HIS A 39 -2.13 -6.31 -6.35
CA HIS A 39 -2.59 -7.61 -5.90
C HIS A 39 -4.11 -7.50 -5.89
N ASN A 40 -4.83 -8.32 -6.66
CA ASN A 40 -6.27 -8.45 -6.44
C ASN A 40 -6.37 -9.07 -5.05
N GLN A 41 -6.11 -8.23 -4.04
CA GLN A 41 -6.34 -8.45 -2.64
C GLN A 41 -7.77 -8.92 -2.66
N CYS A 42 -7.95 -10.13 -2.16
CA CYS A 42 -9.24 -10.71 -1.98
C CYS A 42 -9.95 -9.83 -0.95
N TRP A 43 -10.54 -8.76 -1.42
CA TRP A 43 -11.27 -7.81 -0.60
C TRP A 43 -12.69 -8.33 -0.50
N THR A 44 -13.23 -8.28 0.71
CA THR A 44 -14.65 -8.42 0.91
C THR A 44 -15.40 -7.26 0.25
N ASP A 45 -16.72 -7.41 0.14
CA ASP A 45 -17.60 -6.26 -0.02
C ASP A 45 -17.38 -5.24 1.12
N TRP A 46 -17.86 -4.02 0.91
CA TRP A 46 -17.94 -3.02 1.97
C TRP A 46 -19.07 -3.35 2.93
N PHE A 47 -18.81 -3.18 4.22
CA PHE A 47 -19.76 -3.29 5.31
C PHE A 47 -19.91 -1.95 6.02
N ASN A 48 -21.16 -1.56 6.24
CA ASN A 48 -21.58 -0.48 7.12
C ASN A 48 -22.74 -1.07 7.91
N ARG A 49 -22.48 -1.40 9.16
CA ARG A 49 -23.43 -2.05 10.06
C ARG A 49 -24.03 -1.04 11.03
N ASP A 50 -23.27 -0.02 11.42
CA ASP A 50 -23.71 0.99 12.37
C ASP A 50 -23.75 2.39 11.73
N ASN A 51 -24.50 3.29 12.35
CA ASN A 51 -24.55 4.70 11.96
C ASN A 51 -24.00 5.51 13.14
N PRO A 52 -23.50 6.75 12.95
CA PRO A 52 -22.88 7.57 14.01
C PRO A 52 -23.82 8.03 15.14
N SER A 53 -25.04 7.50 15.19
CA SER A 53 -26.03 7.78 16.23
C SER A 53 -25.64 7.20 17.60
N GLY A 54 -26.30 7.66 18.67
CA GLY A 54 -26.05 7.15 20.01
C GLY A 54 -24.60 7.40 20.47
N SER A 55 -23.81 6.34 20.64
CA SER A 55 -22.44 6.42 21.18
C SER A 55 -21.34 6.64 20.15
N GLY A 56 -21.63 6.59 18.85
CA GLY A 56 -20.64 6.73 17.79
C GLY A 56 -20.95 5.79 16.64
N ASP A 57 -19.91 5.44 15.87
CA ASP A 57 -20.02 4.52 14.75
C ASP A 57 -19.14 3.27 14.99
N TRP A 58 -19.77 2.09 14.97
CA TRP A 58 -19.23 0.83 15.48
C TRP A 58 -19.21 -0.28 14.42
N GLU A 59 -18.17 -0.29 13.60
CA GLU A 59 -17.87 -1.33 12.61
C GLU A 59 -17.02 -2.46 13.23
N THR A 60 -17.55 -3.08 14.28
CA THR A 60 -16.80 -4.11 15.04
C THR A 60 -16.74 -5.44 14.29
N LEU A 61 -15.55 -6.05 14.24
CA LEU A 61 -15.34 -7.30 13.49
C LEU A 61 -16.22 -8.45 13.97
N LYS A 62 -16.47 -8.52 15.29
CA LYS A 62 -17.33 -9.54 15.90
C LYS A 62 -18.76 -9.46 15.38
N GLU A 63 -19.33 -8.25 15.33
CA GLU A 63 -20.71 -8.06 14.87
C GLU A 63 -20.83 -8.21 13.37
N LEU A 64 -19.86 -7.68 12.63
CA LEU A 64 -19.76 -7.85 11.18
C LEU A 64 -19.72 -9.32 10.77
N ARG A 65 -18.90 -10.16 11.43
CA ARG A 65 -18.86 -11.61 11.18
C ARG A 65 -20.16 -12.33 11.58
N ARG A 66 -20.80 -11.90 12.67
CA ARG A 66 -22.07 -12.46 13.14
C ARG A 66 -23.19 -12.21 12.13
N GLU A 67 -23.24 -11.00 11.58
CA GLU A 67 -24.30 -10.55 10.67
C GLU A 67 -24.02 -10.92 9.20
N ASN A 68 -22.77 -11.25 8.87
CA ASN A 68 -22.33 -11.66 7.54
C ASN A 68 -21.60 -13.02 7.55
N PRO A 69 -22.29 -14.13 7.87
CA PRO A 69 -21.67 -15.44 8.00
C PRO A 69 -21.02 -15.88 6.69
N GLY A 70 -19.74 -16.26 6.77
CA GLY A 70 -18.96 -16.74 5.63
C GLY A 70 -18.50 -15.67 4.63
N LYS A 71 -18.83 -14.39 4.84
CA LYS A 71 -18.42 -13.29 3.94
C LYS A 71 -17.12 -12.59 4.36
N ILE A 72 -16.62 -12.88 5.56
CA ILE A 72 -15.37 -12.33 6.10
C ILE A 72 -14.51 -13.52 6.53
N CYS A 73 -13.33 -13.65 5.95
CA CYS A 73 -12.39 -14.73 6.27
C CYS A 73 -11.97 -14.69 7.75
N SER A 74 -11.53 -15.83 8.28
CA SER A 74 -10.98 -15.94 9.64
C SER A 74 -9.61 -15.26 9.78
N ASP A 75 -8.75 -15.40 8.77
CA ASP A 75 -7.39 -14.88 8.70
C ASP A 75 -7.34 -13.55 7.92
N LEU A 76 -7.51 -12.43 8.62
CA LEU A 76 -7.48 -11.10 7.99
C LEU A 76 -6.05 -10.67 7.67
N LYS A 77 -5.83 -10.13 6.47
CA LYS A 77 -4.55 -9.57 6.00
C LYS A 77 -4.49 -8.06 6.07
N GLY A 78 -5.64 -7.40 6.09
CA GLY A 78 -5.75 -5.95 6.12
C GLY A 78 -7.19 -5.48 6.26
N MET A 79 -7.35 -4.18 6.50
CA MET A 79 -8.64 -3.52 6.60
C MET A 79 -8.53 -2.15 5.95
N GLU A 80 -9.57 -1.77 5.23
CA GLU A 80 -9.74 -0.44 4.68
C GLU A 80 -10.99 0.19 5.26
N VAL A 81 -10.91 1.48 5.56
CA VAL A 81 -11.99 2.25 6.18
C VAL A 81 -12.14 3.57 5.44
N THR A 82 -13.38 3.89 5.08
CA THR A 82 -13.74 5.16 4.44
C THR A 82 -15.03 5.69 5.04
N THR A 83 -15.16 7.01 5.12
CA THR A 83 -16.47 7.62 5.34
C THR A 83 -17.39 7.37 4.15
N LEU A 84 -18.70 7.40 4.34
CA LEU A 84 -19.67 7.33 3.23
C LEU A 84 -19.58 8.54 2.28
N SER A 85 -19.03 9.66 2.75
CA SER A 85 -18.70 10.84 1.93
C SER A 85 -17.42 10.67 1.11
N GLY A 86 -16.68 9.56 1.27
CA GLY A 86 -15.53 9.21 0.44
C GLY A 86 -14.17 9.69 0.97
N HIS A 87 -14.12 10.25 2.18
CA HIS A 87 -12.87 10.60 2.85
C HIS A 87 -12.21 9.38 3.50
N SER A 88 -10.88 9.32 3.45
CA SER A 88 -10.09 8.42 4.29
C SER A 88 -10.23 8.81 5.77
N VAL A 89 -9.89 7.89 6.68
CA VAL A 89 -9.86 8.17 8.13
C VAL A 89 -8.98 9.39 8.45
N SER A 90 -7.81 9.50 7.82
CA SER A 90 -6.91 10.63 8.04
C SER A 90 -7.47 11.96 7.54
N ALA A 91 -8.19 11.95 6.41
CA ALA A 91 -8.80 13.15 5.84
C ALA A 91 -10.05 13.59 6.62
N ALA A 92 -10.75 12.66 7.27
CA ALA A 92 -11.90 12.97 8.13
C ALA A 92 -11.49 13.74 9.39
N GLY A 93 -10.26 13.56 9.89
CA GLY A 93 -9.72 14.33 11.02
C GLY A 93 -10.30 13.96 12.39
N GLU A 94 -10.98 12.83 12.50
CA GLU A 94 -11.61 12.36 13.74
C GLU A 94 -10.67 11.57 14.64
N VAL A 95 -10.94 11.60 15.94
CA VAL A 95 -10.21 10.82 16.95
C VAL A 95 -10.76 9.40 16.97
N ILE A 96 -10.01 8.46 16.41
CA ILE A 96 -10.46 7.07 16.27
C ILE A 96 -10.08 6.23 17.50
N PHE A 97 -11.06 5.51 18.06
CA PHE A 97 -10.87 4.68 19.25
C PHE A 97 -10.27 3.30 18.94
N ARG A 98 -10.68 2.68 17.84
CA ARG A 98 -10.13 1.41 17.33
C ARG A 98 -10.04 1.41 15.81
N ASN A 99 -8.97 0.83 15.28
CA ASN A 99 -8.73 0.67 13.85
C ASN A 99 -7.69 -0.44 13.65
N ASP A 100 -8.11 -1.68 13.91
CA ASP A 100 -7.22 -2.85 13.87
C ASP A 100 -8.00 -4.13 13.49
N LEU A 101 -7.26 -5.20 13.16
CA LEU A 101 -7.84 -6.45 12.68
C LEU A 101 -8.42 -7.35 13.78
N THR A 102 -8.31 -6.95 15.05
CA THR A 102 -8.86 -7.70 16.18
C THR A 102 -10.24 -7.18 16.54
N ASP A 103 -10.34 -5.86 16.76
CA ASP A 103 -11.57 -5.21 17.19
C ASP A 103 -12.43 -4.73 16.00
N GLY A 104 -11.80 -4.37 14.87
CA GLY A 104 -12.44 -3.69 13.74
C GLY A 104 -12.22 -2.18 13.80
N PHE A 105 -13.25 -1.40 13.46
CA PHE A 105 -13.20 0.06 13.50
C PHE A 105 -14.25 0.63 14.45
N VAL A 106 -13.84 1.60 15.28
CA VAL A 106 -14.73 2.29 16.22
C VAL A 106 -14.38 3.77 16.28
N CYS A 107 -15.35 4.61 15.95
CA CYS A 107 -15.37 6.02 16.31
C CYS A 107 -16.37 6.24 17.45
N ARG A 108 -16.00 7.01 18.49
CA ARG A 108 -16.90 7.35 19.59
C ARG A 108 -17.25 8.83 19.56
N ASN A 109 -18.54 9.14 19.65
CA ASN A 109 -19.04 10.51 19.67
C ASN A 109 -18.42 11.34 20.82
N GLN A 110 -18.20 10.71 21.98
CA GLN A 110 -17.60 11.37 23.15
C GLN A 110 -16.15 11.83 22.95
N ASP A 111 -15.44 11.28 21.95
CA ASP A 111 -14.05 11.63 21.67
C ASP A 111 -13.95 12.75 20.61
N GLN A 112 -15.06 13.09 19.94
CA GLN A 112 -15.10 14.12 18.90
C GLN A 112 -15.45 15.49 19.48
N SER A 113 -14.83 16.53 18.92
CA SER A 113 -15.01 17.92 19.40
C SER A 113 -16.42 18.47 19.15
N ASP A 114 -17.06 18.05 18.06
CA ASP A 114 -18.43 18.35 17.68
C ASP A 114 -19.44 17.32 18.22
N ARG A 115 -18.95 16.30 18.94
CA ARG A 115 -19.71 15.20 19.55
C ARG A 115 -20.41 14.29 18.55
N MET A 116 -19.92 14.22 17.32
CA MET A 116 -20.50 13.37 16.30
C MET A 116 -19.40 12.74 15.45
N CYS A 117 -19.48 11.44 15.23
CA CYS A 117 -18.63 10.75 14.26
C CYS A 117 -19.17 10.95 12.84
N ASN A 118 -18.29 10.82 11.85
CA ASN A 118 -18.69 10.55 10.48
C ASN A 118 -19.26 9.13 10.38
N ASP A 119 -20.02 8.88 9.31
CA ASP A 119 -20.56 7.57 8.99
C ASP A 119 -19.53 6.79 8.16
N TYR A 120 -19.04 5.67 8.67
CA TYR A 120 -17.97 4.88 8.10
C TYR A 120 -18.47 3.55 7.51
N ARG A 121 -17.63 3.01 6.64
CA ARG A 121 -17.74 1.64 6.15
C ARG A 121 -16.35 1.02 6.12
N VAL A 122 -16.30 -0.30 6.29
CA VAL A 122 -15.08 -1.08 6.30
C VAL A 122 -15.11 -2.20 5.26
N ARG A 123 -13.96 -2.58 4.74
CA ARG A 123 -13.78 -3.85 4.04
C ARG A 123 -12.48 -4.50 4.48
N PHE A 124 -12.39 -5.82 4.31
CA PHE A 124 -11.26 -6.60 4.79
C PHE A 124 -10.54 -7.29 3.64
N SER A 125 -9.22 -7.36 3.75
CA SER A 125 -8.38 -8.14 2.85
C SER A 125 -8.21 -9.53 3.43
N CYS A 126 -8.45 -10.52 2.58
CA CYS A 126 -8.46 -11.93 2.89
C CYS A 126 -7.38 -12.68 2.09
N PRO A 127 -7.05 -13.92 2.50
CA PRO A 127 -6.20 -14.78 1.72
C PRO A 127 -6.85 -15.08 0.36
N PRO A 128 -6.09 -15.22 -0.74
CA PRO A 128 -6.64 -15.46 -2.07
C PRO A 128 -7.64 -16.62 -2.16
N GLN A 129 -7.39 -17.70 -1.42
CA GLN A 129 -8.27 -18.88 -1.38
C GLN A 129 -9.70 -18.57 -0.88
N PHE A 130 -9.90 -17.48 -0.14
CA PHE A 130 -11.22 -17.08 0.34
C PHE A 130 -12.12 -16.59 -0.80
N CYS A 131 -11.54 -16.03 -1.86
CA CYS A 131 -12.26 -15.57 -3.04
C CYS A 131 -12.47 -16.66 -4.11
N GLY A 132 -12.07 -17.91 -3.83
CA GLY A 132 -12.53 -19.08 -4.60
C GLY A 132 -11.61 -19.59 -5.71
N GLU A 133 -10.32 -19.24 -5.72
CA GLU A 133 -9.37 -19.86 -6.67
C GLU A 133 -8.49 -20.88 -5.94
N GLU A 134 -8.58 -22.16 -6.33
CA GLU A 134 -7.51 -23.12 -6.06
C GLU A 134 -6.30 -22.68 -6.90
N VAL A 135 -5.30 -22.15 -6.23
CA VAL A 135 -4.10 -21.61 -6.84
C VAL A 135 -3.04 -22.70 -6.87
N CYS A 136 -2.68 -23.21 -8.06
CA CYS A 136 -1.59 -24.18 -8.21
C CYS A 136 -0.27 -23.44 -8.37
N TRP A 137 0.68 -23.64 -7.46
CA TRP A 137 2.02 -23.05 -7.57
C TRP A 137 2.95 -23.94 -8.40
N THR A 138 3.79 -23.31 -9.23
CA THR A 138 4.99 -23.96 -9.75
C THR A 138 5.96 -24.30 -8.61
N LYS A 139 6.99 -25.08 -8.93
CA LYS A 139 8.20 -25.09 -8.10
C LYS A 139 8.82 -23.67 -8.04
N TRP A 140 9.72 -23.50 -7.10
CA TRP A 140 10.56 -22.31 -6.98
C TRP A 140 11.56 -22.19 -8.15
N TYR A 141 11.75 -20.97 -8.65
CA TYR A 141 12.73 -20.60 -9.67
C TYR A 141 13.68 -19.53 -9.17
N ASP A 142 14.96 -19.69 -9.45
CA ASP A 142 16.05 -18.78 -9.08
C ASP A 142 17.03 -18.77 -10.25
N ARG A 143 17.29 -17.59 -10.84
CA ARG A 143 18.02 -17.46 -12.13
C ARG A 143 19.22 -16.54 -12.04
N ASP A 144 19.10 -15.46 -11.28
CA ASP A 144 20.15 -14.45 -11.14
C ASP A 144 20.63 -14.45 -9.69
N ASP A 145 21.82 -13.90 -9.45
CA ASP A 145 22.37 -13.76 -8.11
C ASP A 145 22.59 -12.29 -7.76
N PRO A 146 22.46 -11.86 -6.48
CA PRO A 146 22.69 -10.51 -5.95
C PRO A 146 23.96 -9.76 -6.38
N SER A 147 23.99 -9.21 -7.61
CA SER A 147 25.07 -8.46 -8.24
C SER A 147 24.60 -7.29 -9.14
N GLY A 148 25.51 -6.40 -9.59
CA GLY A 148 25.22 -5.41 -10.64
C GLY A 148 23.95 -4.56 -10.42
N THR A 149 22.93 -4.76 -11.26
CA THR A 149 21.75 -3.87 -11.41
C THR A 149 20.46 -4.30 -10.68
N GLY A 150 20.42 -5.45 -10.01
CA GLY A 150 19.16 -6.06 -9.53
C GLY A 150 19.12 -7.56 -9.82
N ASP A 151 18.36 -8.40 -9.10
CA ASP A 151 18.16 -9.87 -9.38
C ASP A 151 16.93 -10.00 -10.15
N TRP A 152 17.19 -10.49 -11.34
CA TRP A 152 16.26 -10.43 -12.39
C TRP A 152 15.71 -11.83 -12.59
N GLU A 153 14.43 -11.97 -12.27
CA GLU A 153 13.66 -13.16 -12.60
C GLU A 153 12.55 -12.79 -13.59
N PRO A 154 12.90 -12.22 -14.77
CA PRO A 154 11.91 -11.86 -15.75
C PRO A 154 11.13 -13.09 -16.21
N LEU A 155 9.81 -12.94 -16.31
CA LEU A 155 8.93 -14.05 -16.68
C LEU A 155 9.30 -14.67 -18.03
N SER A 156 9.71 -13.84 -19.00
CA SER A 156 10.19 -14.30 -20.32
C SER A 156 11.39 -15.23 -20.22
N ASN A 157 12.37 -14.85 -19.40
CA ASN A 157 13.59 -15.58 -19.14
C ASN A 157 13.33 -16.88 -18.38
N LEU A 158 12.46 -16.86 -17.36
CA LEU A 158 12.05 -18.05 -16.62
C LEU A 158 11.31 -19.05 -17.52
N ARG A 159 10.42 -18.58 -18.40
CA ARG A 159 9.69 -19.42 -19.36
C ARG A 159 10.62 -20.03 -20.41
N SER A 160 11.61 -19.28 -20.88
CA SER A 160 12.62 -19.76 -21.83
C SER A 160 13.47 -20.89 -21.23
N GLU A 161 13.86 -20.77 -19.96
CA GLU A 161 14.65 -21.79 -19.26
C GLU A 161 13.82 -22.97 -18.76
N ASN A 162 12.52 -22.79 -18.53
CA ASN A 162 11.62 -23.80 -17.98
C ASN A 162 10.40 -24.01 -18.89
N PRO A 163 10.61 -24.53 -20.12
CA PRO A 163 9.55 -24.65 -21.12
C PRO A 163 8.43 -25.57 -20.62
N GLY A 164 7.19 -25.09 -20.73
CA GLY A 164 5.98 -25.82 -20.34
C GLY A 164 5.73 -25.94 -18.84
N GLN A 165 6.60 -25.40 -17.98
CA GLN A 165 6.39 -25.45 -16.51
C GLN A 165 5.67 -24.22 -15.97
N ILE A 166 5.73 -23.10 -16.70
CA ILE A 166 5.07 -21.84 -16.34
C ILE A 166 4.00 -21.58 -17.40
N CYS A 167 2.77 -21.38 -16.95
CA CYS A 167 1.63 -21.14 -17.84
C CYS A 167 1.78 -19.84 -18.65
N ALA A 168 0.97 -19.68 -19.69
CA ALA A 168 1.04 -18.51 -20.55
C ALA A 168 0.66 -17.21 -19.84
N ASN A 169 -0.32 -17.29 -18.93
CA ASN A 169 -0.92 -16.18 -18.22
C ASN A 169 -0.99 -16.54 -16.72
N PRO A 170 0.10 -16.31 -15.98
CA PRO A 170 0.10 -16.59 -14.55
C PRO A 170 -0.82 -15.64 -13.78
N LEU A 171 -1.43 -16.14 -12.72
CA LEU A 171 -2.37 -15.39 -11.89
C LEU A 171 -1.67 -14.64 -10.75
N TYR A 172 -0.63 -15.26 -10.17
CA TYR A 172 0.12 -14.69 -9.06
C TYR A 172 1.62 -14.96 -9.17
N ILE A 173 2.39 -14.17 -8.42
CA ILE A 173 3.82 -14.36 -8.20
C ILE A 173 4.09 -14.26 -6.69
N GLU A 174 4.81 -15.22 -6.15
CA GLU A 174 5.34 -15.20 -4.79
C GLU A 174 6.87 -15.14 -4.85
N ALA A 175 7.49 -14.50 -3.86
CA ALA A 175 8.94 -14.50 -3.76
C ALA A 175 9.46 -14.52 -2.33
N VAL A 176 10.51 -15.31 -2.11
CA VAL A 176 11.16 -15.54 -0.83
C VAL A 176 12.67 -15.45 -0.96
N THR A 177 13.39 -15.15 0.12
CA THR A 177 14.85 -15.05 0.04
C THR A 177 15.47 -16.42 -0.28
N ALA A 178 16.47 -16.46 -1.16
CA ALA A 178 17.07 -17.73 -1.63
C ALA A 178 17.76 -18.54 -0.50
N ASP A 179 18.11 -17.89 0.61
CA ASP A 179 18.69 -18.51 1.81
C ASP A 179 17.63 -19.03 2.80
N SER A 180 16.37 -18.64 2.65
CA SER A 180 15.27 -19.13 3.48
C SER A 180 13.92 -18.97 2.76
N ASP A 181 13.30 -20.10 2.41
CA ASP A 181 11.93 -20.13 1.85
C ASP A 181 10.86 -19.60 2.84
N LEU A 182 11.26 -19.16 4.03
CA LEU A 182 10.40 -18.63 5.09
C LEU A 182 10.34 -17.10 5.11
N VAL A 183 11.32 -16.42 4.51
CA VAL A 183 11.38 -14.96 4.53
C VAL A 183 10.76 -14.43 3.25
N GLN A 184 9.51 -13.99 3.38
CA GLN A 184 8.77 -13.32 2.31
C GLN A 184 9.53 -12.08 1.84
N ALA A 185 9.61 -11.87 0.52
CA ALA A 185 10.27 -10.70 -0.03
C ALA A 185 9.72 -9.40 0.58
N THR A 186 8.40 -9.31 0.70
CA THR A 186 7.68 -8.15 1.24
C THR A 186 8.03 -7.81 2.70
N SER A 187 8.55 -8.76 3.49
CA SER A 187 8.97 -8.50 4.87
C SER A 187 10.42 -8.03 5.01
N THR A 188 11.20 -8.04 3.92
CA THR A 188 12.62 -7.63 3.94
C THR A 188 12.84 -6.12 3.97
N GLY A 189 11.81 -5.31 3.67
CA GLY A 189 11.92 -3.86 3.54
C GLY A 189 12.64 -3.38 2.28
N GLN A 190 12.94 -4.28 1.32
CA GLN A 190 13.57 -3.93 0.05
C GLN A 190 12.56 -3.38 -0.98
N THR A 191 13.06 -2.55 -1.90
CA THR A 191 12.23 -1.96 -2.97
C THR A 191 12.24 -2.84 -4.23
N PHE A 192 11.06 -3.12 -4.78
CA PHE A 192 10.91 -3.96 -5.98
C PHE A 192 10.60 -3.12 -7.21
N HIS A 193 11.32 -3.38 -8.31
CA HIS A 193 11.08 -2.69 -9.57
C HIS A 193 9.76 -3.13 -10.22
N VAL A 194 9.54 -4.44 -10.35
CA VAL A 194 8.24 -5.04 -10.69
C VAL A 194 8.05 -6.29 -9.84
N PHE A 195 6.85 -6.50 -9.31
CA PHE A 195 6.50 -7.69 -8.53
C PHE A 195 5.08 -8.15 -8.88
N ARG A 196 4.91 -8.56 -10.14
CA ARG A 196 3.62 -8.87 -10.75
C ARG A 196 3.74 -10.01 -11.76
N PRO A 197 2.68 -10.78 -12.00
CA PRO A 197 2.66 -11.87 -12.99
C PRO A 197 2.43 -11.34 -14.42
N ASP A 198 3.25 -10.39 -14.86
CA ASP A 198 3.17 -9.78 -16.21
C ASP A 198 4.29 -10.35 -17.11
N PRO A 199 4.05 -10.65 -18.41
CA PRO A 199 5.10 -11.03 -19.37
C PRO A 199 6.27 -10.02 -19.49
N THR A 200 6.10 -8.79 -19.01
CA THR A 200 7.13 -7.74 -18.94
C THR A 200 7.72 -7.56 -17.53
N ALA A 201 7.24 -8.31 -16.53
CA ALA A 201 7.66 -8.14 -15.15
C ALA A 201 9.13 -8.54 -14.97
N THR A 202 9.85 -7.65 -14.30
CA THR A 202 11.25 -7.78 -13.93
C THR A 202 11.37 -7.53 -12.44
N THR A 203 11.59 -8.58 -11.66
CA THR A 203 11.90 -8.46 -10.24
C THR A 203 13.35 -7.98 -10.05
N LYS A 204 13.65 -7.44 -8.86
CA LYS A 204 14.98 -6.99 -8.45
C LYS A 204 15.30 -7.55 -7.07
N LYS A 205 16.26 -8.47 -7.00
CA LYS A 205 17.23 -8.76 -5.91
C LYS A 205 16.88 -9.83 -4.82
N LYS A 206 17.53 -11.03 -4.93
CA LYS A 206 17.66 -12.30 -4.18
C LYS A 206 16.42 -13.15 -3.97
N ARG A 207 15.82 -13.76 -4.99
CA ARG A 207 14.61 -14.58 -4.73
C ARG A 207 14.42 -15.84 -5.54
N ARG A 208 13.87 -16.82 -4.82
CA ARG A 208 13.11 -17.91 -5.38
C ARG A 208 11.70 -17.41 -5.66
N TYR A 209 11.17 -17.68 -6.85
CA TYR A 209 9.79 -17.35 -7.21
C TYR A 209 8.97 -18.58 -7.52
N SER A 210 7.75 -18.64 -7.01
CA SER A 210 6.74 -19.56 -7.48
C SER A 210 5.68 -18.72 -8.22
N ILE A 211 5.22 -19.26 -9.33
CA ILE A 211 4.23 -18.63 -10.19
C ILE A 211 3.01 -19.55 -10.16
N SER A 212 1.80 -19.02 -10.13
CA SER A 212 0.61 -19.87 -10.06
C SER A 212 -0.39 -19.75 -11.19
N TYR A 213 -1.19 -20.81 -11.33
CA TYR A 213 -2.16 -21.05 -12.40
C TYR A 213 -3.41 -21.78 -11.88
N ILE A 214 -4.48 -21.73 -12.69
CA ILE A 214 -5.69 -22.57 -12.57
C ILE A 214 -5.38 -23.97 -13.10
#